data_AF-A0A855XCX9-F1
#
_entry.id   AF-A0A855XCX9-F1
#
_cell.length_a   1.000
_cell.length_b   1.000
_cell.length_c   1.000
_cell.angle_alpha   90.00
_cell.angle_beta   90.00
_cell.angle_gamma   90.00
#
_symmetry.space_group_name_H-M   'P 1'
#
loop_
_entity.id
_entity.type
_entity.pdbx_description
1 polymer ?
#
loop_
_entity_poly.entity_id
_entity_poly.type
_entity_poly.pdbx_seq_one_letter_code
_entity_poly.pdbx_strand_id
1 'polypeptide(L)'
;MKDKHMWVDQKIEEHKHVLMASFGFQGLLKSKLKLPLILKIIREMPGSAIENVTIFFDELREHYLADSQFKQFRLSEVDRFISEEKSLVGLKVINN
;
A
#
# COMPACT_ATOMS: atom_id res chain seq x y z
N MET A 1 -11.19 0.79 14.63
CA MET A 1 -10.79 -0.64 14.73
C MET A 1 -9.28 -0.73 14.88
N LYS A 2 -8.75 -0.65 16.10
CA LYS A 2 -7.29 -0.68 16.33
C LYS A 2 -6.63 -1.96 15.79
N ASP A 3 -7.36 -3.07 15.87
CA ASP A 3 -6.88 -4.39 15.47
C ASP A 3 -6.66 -4.51 13.95
N LYS A 4 -7.42 -3.76 13.15
CA LYS A 4 -7.34 -3.81 11.68
C LYS A 4 -6.09 -3.09 11.16
N HIS A 5 -5.77 -1.94 11.73
CA HIS A 5 -4.53 -1.21 11.44
C HIS A 5 -3.31 -2.04 11.84
N MET A 6 -3.32 -2.63 13.05
CA MET A 6 -2.24 -3.52 13.52
C MET A 6 -2.05 -4.74 12.62
N TRP A 7 -3.13 -5.35 12.14
CA TRP A 7 -3.03 -6.49 11.22
C TRP A 7 -2.42 -6.08 9.87
N VAL A 8 -2.81 -4.93 9.33
CA VAL A 8 -2.24 -4.39 8.09
C VAL A 8 -0.76 -4.08 8.26
N ASP A 9 -0.39 -3.40 9.34
CA ASP A 9 0.99 -3.08 9.70
C ASP A 9 1.86 -4.35 9.73
N GLN A 10 1.38 -5.40 10.42
CA GLN A 10 2.05 -6.70 10.43
C GLN A 10 2.20 -7.29 9.02
N LYS A 11 1.15 -7.22 8.19
CA LYS A 11 1.21 -7.73 6.80
C LYS A 11 2.19 -6.96 5.94
N ILE A 12 2.32 -5.65 6.16
CA ILE A 12 3.30 -4.82 5.46
C ILE A 12 4.71 -5.24 5.87
N GLU A 13 4.96 -5.39 7.16
CA GLU A 13 6.28 -5.79 7.67
C GLU A 13 6.69 -7.19 7.17
N GLU A 14 5.79 -8.17 7.21
CA GLU A 14 6.00 -9.53 6.68
C GLU A 14 6.43 -9.53 5.20
N HIS A 15 5.99 -8.53 4.42
CA HIS A 15 6.24 -8.44 2.98
C HIS A 15 6.99 -7.17 2.56
N LYS A 16 7.71 -6.54 3.50
CA LYS A 16 8.35 -5.23 3.30
C LYS A 16 9.24 -5.20 2.07
N HIS A 17 10.01 -6.26 1.85
CA HIS A 17 10.89 -6.42 0.69
C HIS A 17 10.17 -6.33 -0.67
N VAL A 18 8.88 -6.68 -0.77
CA VAL A 18 8.09 -6.52 -2.00
C VAL A 18 7.45 -5.13 -2.05
N LEU A 19 6.86 -4.70 -0.94
CA LEU A 19 6.06 -3.48 -0.88
C LEU A 19 6.91 -2.20 -0.96
N MET A 20 8.17 -2.26 -0.51
CA MET A 20 9.13 -1.15 -0.52
C MET A 20 10.03 -1.15 -1.78
N ALA A 21 10.18 -2.29 -2.47
CA ALA A 21 11.12 -2.42 -3.59
C ALA A 21 10.75 -1.58 -4.83
N SER A 22 9.51 -1.13 -4.93
CA SER A 22 9.03 -0.26 -6.01
C SER A 22 7.92 0.63 -5.49
N PHE A 23 7.79 1.84 -6.02
CA PHE A 23 6.82 2.83 -5.55
C PHE A 23 6.24 3.68 -6.69
N GLY A 24 5.08 4.29 -6.42
CA GLY A 24 4.32 5.10 -7.37
C GLY A 24 3.68 4.28 -8.48
N PHE A 25 3.00 4.98 -9.38
CA PHE A 25 2.21 4.35 -10.46
C PHE A 25 3.03 3.38 -11.30
N GLN A 26 4.22 3.83 -11.75
CA GLN A 26 5.10 3.03 -12.61
C GLN A 26 5.72 1.85 -11.86
N GLY A 27 6.11 2.04 -10.59
CA GLY A 27 6.63 0.95 -9.77
C GLY A 27 5.60 -0.15 -9.56
N LEU A 28 4.37 0.24 -9.24
CA LEU A 28 3.28 -0.69 -9.02
C LEU A 28 2.87 -1.44 -10.31
N LEU A 29 2.81 -0.76 -11.46
CA LEU A 29 2.48 -1.39 -12.74
C LEU A 29 3.54 -2.38 -13.24
N LYS A 30 4.82 -2.04 -13.08
CA LYS A 30 5.93 -2.91 -13.54
C LYS A 30 6.18 -4.08 -12.61
N SER A 31 5.77 -3.97 -11.35
CA SER A 31 5.96 -5.03 -10.37
C SER A 31 5.00 -6.18 -10.59
N LYS A 32 5.54 -7.35 -10.95
CA LYS A 32 4.77 -8.60 -11.07
C LYS A 32 4.27 -9.13 -9.72
N LEU A 33 4.82 -8.65 -8.60
CA LEU A 33 4.55 -9.17 -7.26
C LEU A 33 3.76 -8.20 -6.38
N LYS A 34 4.05 -6.90 -6.45
CA LYS A 34 3.49 -5.91 -5.52
C LYS A 34 1.98 -5.77 -5.66
N LEU A 35 1.48 -5.54 -6.87
CA LEU A 35 0.04 -5.36 -7.08
C LEU A 35 -0.78 -6.61 -6.68
N PRO A 36 -0.44 -7.84 -7.11
CA PRO A 36 -1.14 -9.04 -6.65
C PRO A 36 -1.11 -9.21 -5.12
N LEU A 37 0.02 -8.91 -4.49
CA LEU A 37 0.15 -8.98 -3.03
C LEU A 37 -0.78 -7.98 -2.33
N ILE A 38 -0.79 -6.71 -2.76
CA ILE A 38 -1.67 -5.68 -2.18
C ILE A 38 -3.14 -6.11 -2.33
N LEU A 39 -3.54 -6.58 -3.51
CA LEU A 39 -4.90 -7.05 -3.75
C LEU A 39 -5.26 -8.25 -2.86
N LYS A 40 -4.31 -9.18 -2.64
CA LYS A 40 -4.50 -10.31 -1.73
C LYS A 40 -4.75 -9.82 -0.29
N ILE A 41 -3.87 -8.96 0.24
CA ILE A 41 -3.99 -8.42 1.60
C ILE A 41 -5.33 -7.71 1.79
N ILE A 42 -5.70 -6.82 0.87
CA ILE A 42 -6.95 -6.04 0.94
C ILE A 42 -8.20 -6.94 0.92
N ARG A 43 -8.17 -8.06 0.18
CA ARG A 43 -9.29 -9.01 0.07
C ARG A 43 -9.43 -9.92 1.28
N GLU A 44 -8.34 -10.18 2.00
CA GLU A 44 -8.37 -10.95 3.26
C GLU A 44 -8.96 -10.14 4.42
N MET A 45 -9.02 -8.80 4.29
CA MET A 45 -9.57 -7.92 5.30
C MET A 45 -11.11 -7.95 5.30
N PRO A 46 -11.76 -8.15 6.46
CA PRO A 46 -13.22 -8.06 6.54
C PRO A 46 -13.70 -6.60 6.41
N GLY A 47 -14.87 -6.42 5.81
CA GLY A 47 -15.56 -5.13 5.71
C GLY A 47 -15.54 -4.51 4.31
N SER A 48 -15.70 -3.19 4.24
CA SER A 48 -15.78 -2.46 2.98
C SER A 48 -14.45 -2.45 2.24
N ALA A 49 -14.48 -2.81 0.96
CA ALA A 49 -13.33 -2.73 0.07
C ALA A 49 -12.68 -1.33 0.04
N ILE A 50 -13.50 -0.27 -0.01
CA ILE A 50 -13.02 1.13 -0.04
C ILE A 50 -12.32 1.49 1.28
N GLU A 51 -12.87 1.04 2.39
CA GLU A 51 -12.28 1.22 3.72
C GLU A 51 -10.96 0.45 3.82
N ASN A 52 -10.93 -0.82 3.37
CA ASN A 52 -9.73 -1.65 3.39
C ASN A 52 -8.59 -1.03 2.56
N VAL A 53 -8.90 -0.53 1.36
CA VAL A 53 -7.94 0.21 0.53
C VAL A 53 -7.41 1.42 1.29
N THR A 54 -8.28 2.18 1.94
CA THR A 54 -7.85 3.38 2.69
C THR A 54 -6.92 3.02 3.84
N ILE A 55 -7.32 2.09 4.70
CA ILE A 55 -6.51 1.61 5.84
C ILE A 55 -5.16 1.07 5.35
N PHE A 56 -5.15 0.24 4.30
CA PHE A 56 -3.91 -0.31 3.76
C PHE A 56 -2.91 0.77 3.34
N PHE A 57 -3.38 1.78 2.59
CA PHE A 57 -2.49 2.81 2.07
C PHE A 57 -2.09 3.86 3.12
N ASP A 58 -2.91 4.07 4.15
CA ASP A 58 -2.54 4.90 5.30
C ASP A 58 -1.38 4.26 6.07
N GLU A 59 -1.43 2.95 6.34
CA GLU A 59 -0.31 2.24 6.97
C GLU A 59 0.92 2.17 6.05
N LEU A 60 0.74 1.87 4.75
CA LEU A 60 1.86 1.82 3.80
C LEU A 60 2.61 3.16 3.72
N ARG A 61 1.89 4.27 3.84
CA ARG A 61 2.48 5.62 3.88
C ARG A 61 3.40 5.79 5.08
N GLU A 62 2.97 5.37 6.26
CA GLU A 62 3.81 5.47 7.47
C GLU A 62 5.08 4.64 7.33
N HIS A 63 5.00 3.46 6.71
CA HIS A 63 6.17 2.66 6.34
C HIS A 63 7.10 3.38 5.38
N TYR A 64 6.56 4.05 4.35
CA TYR A 64 7.36 4.85 3.42
C TYR A 64 8.06 6.00 4.15
N LEU A 65 7.40 6.67 5.09
CA LEU A 65 8.01 7.77 5.83
C LEU A 65 9.09 7.31 6.82
N ALA A 66 8.94 6.12 7.39
CA ALA A 66 9.90 5.54 8.32
C ALA A 66 11.16 4.98 7.63
N ASP A 67 11.02 4.48 6.40
CA ASP A 67 12.09 3.77 5.71
C ASP A 67 13.21 4.71 5.19
N SER A 68 14.47 4.31 5.40
CA SER A 68 15.63 5.12 5.04
C SER A 68 15.77 5.34 3.54
N GLN A 69 15.31 4.40 2.71
CA GLN A 69 15.31 4.55 1.24
C GLN A 69 14.43 5.71 0.80
N PHE A 70 13.35 6.00 1.54
CA PHE A 70 12.37 7.00 1.16
C PHE A 70 12.66 8.39 1.75
N LYS A 71 13.56 8.50 2.73
CA LYS A 71 14.02 9.78 3.30
C LYS A 71 14.69 10.71 2.29
N GLN A 72 15.09 10.20 1.12
CA GLN A 72 15.62 11.02 0.01
C GLN A 72 14.52 11.78 -0.75
N PHE A 73 13.25 11.38 -0.61
CA PHE A 73 12.11 12.05 -1.24
C PHE A 73 11.50 13.07 -0.30
N ARG A 74 10.90 14.13 -0.87
CA ARG A 74 10.09 15.06 -0.10
C ARG A 74 8.79 14.38 0.32
N LEU A 75 8.20 14.88 1.41
CA LEU A 75 6.90 14.42 1.91
C LEU A 75 5.83 14.42 0.80
N SER A 76 5.75 15.49 0.00
CA SER A 76 4.80 15.59 -1.11
C SER A 76 5.03 14.57 -2.23
N GLU A 77 6.27 14.09 -2.40
CA GLU A 77 6.59 13.04 -3.38
C GLU A 77 6.15 11.67 -2.88
N VAL A 78 6.37 11.39 -1.58
CA VAL A 78 5.86 10.19 -0.91
C VAL A 78 4.33 10.15 -0.97
N ASP A 79 3.67 11.26 -0.61
CA ASP A 79 2.21 11.37 -0.65
C ASP A 79 1.68 11.16 -2.07
N ARG A 80 2.38 11.68 -3.10
CA ARG A 80 2.03 11.43 -4.49
C ARG A 80 2.16 9.94 -4.85
N PHE A 81 3.24 9.28 -4.46
CA PHE A 81 3.42 7.84 -4.74
C PHE A 81 2.29 7.01 -4.11
N ILE A 82 1.93 7.28 -2.86
CA ILE A 82 0.83 6.62 -2.17
C ILE A 82 -0.50 6.90 -2.87
N SER A 83 -0.79 8.15 -3.25
CA SER A 83 -2.01 8.53 -3.95
C SER A 83 -2.15 7.82 -5.31
N GLU A 84 -1.06 7.75 -6.08
CA GLU A 84 -1.01 7.06 -7.36
C GLU A 84 -1.32 5.56 -7.21
N GLU A 85 -0.67 4.90 -6.25
CA GLU A 85 -0.88 3.48 -6.00
C GLU A 85 -2.29 3.18 -5.47
N LYS A 86 -2.77 3.99 -4.52
CA LYS A 86 -4.12 3.89 -3.95
C LYS A 86 -5.19 4.01 -5.03
N SER A 87 -5.03 4.94 -5.97
CA SER A 87 -5.96 5.14 -7.07
C SER A 87 -6.02 3.92 -7.98
N LEU A 88 -4.86 3.36 -8.38
CA LEU A 88 -4.81 2.18 -9.24
C LEU A 88 -5.43 0.95 -8.54
N VAL A 89 -5.08 0.72 -7.28
CA VAL A 89 -5.62 -0.41 -6.51
C VAL A 89 -7.12 -0.24 -6.28
N GLY A 90 -7.59 0.95 -5.92
CA GLY A 90 -9.01 1.25 -5.74
C GLY A 90 -9.82 0.89 -6.99
N LEU A 91 -9.35 1.29 -8.18
CA LEU A 91 -9.98 0.93 -9.45
C LEU A 91 -10.00 -0.59 -9.68
N LYS A 92 -8.94 -1.32 -9.29
CA LYS A 92 -8.86 -2.78 -9.46
C LYS A 92 -9.75 -3.54 -8.49
N VAL A 93 -9.95 -3.01 -7.28
CA VAL A 93 -10.79 -3.62 -6.25
C VAL A 93 -12.27 -3.36 -6.51
N ILE A 94 -12.65 -2.21 -7.06
CA ILE A 94 -14.06 -1.89 -7.37
C ILE A 94 -14.55 -2.65 -8.62
N ASN A 95 -13.67 -2.86 -9.61
CA ASN A 95 -14.04 -3.49 -10.88
C ASN A 95 -13.92 -5.03 -10.90
N ASN A 96 -13.63 -5.68 -9.77
CA ASN A 96 -13.58 -7.14 -9.61
C ASN A 96 -14.40 -7.57 -8.41
#